data_AF-A0A8H7FDB8-F1
#
_entry.id   AF-A0A8H7FDB8-F1
#
_cell.length_a   1.000
_cell.length_b   1.000
_cell.length_c   1.000
_cell.angle_alpha   90.00
_cell.angle_beta   90.00
_cell.angle_gamma   90.00
#
_symmetry.space_group_name_H-M   'P 1'
#
loop_
_entity.id
_entity.type
_entity.pdbx_description
1 polymer ?
#
loop_
_entity_poly.entity_id
_entity_poly.type
_entity_poly.pdbx_seq_one_letter_code
_entity_poly.pdbx_strand_id
1 'polypeptide(L)'
;MADRLTQISGHLSNTHGRGLLAGEGIGRSAAHLFAKEGAKVVITDIDAKKVETVVAEIVAFGGEAIGVAGDVAADDFPKRIVDATVHRLTCVFYSKWGKINHIVNNAGFTYDKMLHTMPDDAYDIIMKVHVRAPFRL
;
A
#
# COMPACT_ATOMS: atom_id res chain seq x y z
N MET A 1 23.95 -17.37 2.74
CA MET A 1 22.91 -17.98 3.62
C MET A 1 22.86 -17.29 4.97
N ALA A 2 24.02 -16.92 5.55
CA ALA A 2 24.11 -16.07 6.74
C ALA A 2 23.40 -14.72 6.57
N ASP A 3 23.60 -14.00 5.46
CA ASP A 3 23.01 -12.66 5.27
C ASP A 3 21.48 -12.63 5.26
N ARG A 4 20.83 -13.63 4.65
CA ARG A 4 19.37 -13.77 4.70
C ARG A 4 18.86 -14.08 6.10
N LEU A 5 19.61 -14.87 6.88
CA LEU A 5 19.24 -15.17 8.25
C LEU A 5 19.40 -13.94 9.15
N THR A 6 20.41 -13.11 8.91
CA THR A 6 20.60 -11.82 9.60
C THR A 6 19.46 -10.84 9.28
N GLN A 7 19.04 -10.77 8.01
CA GLN A 7 17.92 -9.95 7.55
C GLN A 7 16.58 -10.39 8.20
N ILE A 8 16.28 -11.70 8.18
CA ILE A 8 15.05 -12.25 8.77
C ILE A 8 15.05 -12.12 10.31
N SER A 9 16.20 -12.32 10.96
CA SER A 9 16.36 -12.14 12.41
C SER A 9 16.16 -10.68 12.85
N GLY A 10 16.55 -9.72 12.00
CA GLY A 10 16.28 -8.29 12.21
C GLY A 10 14.79 -7.93 12.19
N HIS A 11 13.99 -8.63 11.37
CA HIS A 11 12.54 -8.43 11.26
C HIS A 11 11.76 -9.08 12.42
N LEU A 12 12.26 -10.17 12.98
CA LEU A 12 11.59 -10.92 14.06
C LEU A 12 11.96 -10.44 15.47
N SER A 13 13.14 -9.84 15.64
CA SER A 13 13.67 -9.53 16.98
C SER A 13 13.14 -8.23 17.60
N ASN A 14 12.35 -7.42 16.88
CA ASN A 14 11.80 -6.15 17.37
C ASN A 14 12.87 -5.27 18.09
N THR A 15 14.11 -5.35 17.60
CA THR A 15 15.30 -4.71 18.19
C THR A 15 15.48 -3.26 17.76
N HIS A 16 14.66 -2.78 16.81
CA HIS A 16 14.58 -1.35 16.50
C HIS A 16 13.62 -0.71 17.50
N GLY A 17 14.21 0.07 18.42
CA GLY A 17 13.52 0.74 19.51
C GLY A 17 12.26 1.48 19.05
N ARG A 18 11.24 1.43 19.92
CA ARG A 18 9.96 2.14 19.86
C ARG A 18 10.00 3.41 19.01
N GLY A 19 9.54 3.29 17.77
CA GLY A 19 8.82 4.35 17.11
C GLY A 19 7.35 3.96 17.13
N LEU A 20 6.54 4.64 17.93
CA LEU A 20 5.17 4.91 17.50
C LEU A 20 5.28 5.38 16.04
N LEU A 21 4.42 4.90 15.13
CA LEU A 21 4.31 5.37 13.73
C LEU A 21 3.95 6.86 13.72
N ALA A 22 4.84 7.73 14.18
CA ALA A 22 4.59 9.10 14.60
C ALA A 22 4.80 10.11 13.45
N GLY A 23 4.75 9.64 12.20
CA GLY A 23 4.88 10.53 11.05
C GLY A 23 4.42 9.94 9.72
N GLU A 24 4.37 8.62 9.57
CA GLU A 24 4.16 7.97 8.27
C GLU A 24 3.25 6.76 8.46
N GLY A 25 2.09 6.74 7.78
CA GLY A 25 1.08 5.69 7.96
C GLY A 25 1.58 4.28 7.62
N ILE A 26 0.96 3.25 8.21
CA ILE A 26 1.33 1.82 8.06
C ILE A 26 1.58 1.42 6.60
N GLY A 27 0.73 1.88 5.67
CA GLY A 27 0.88 1.59 4.24
C GLY A 27 2.20 2.09 3.64
N ARG A 28 2.67 3.29 4.02
CA ARG A 28 3.95 3.84 3.56
C ARG A 28 5.11 3.00 4.10
N SER A 29 5.12 2.74 5.40
CA SER A 29 6.17 1.90 6.01
C SER A 29 6.23 0.50 5.40
N ALA A 30 5.07 -0.11 5.13
CA ALA A 30 5.00 -1.39 4.43
C ALA A 30 5.59 -1.30 3.02
N ALA A 31 5.25 -0.27 2.24
CA ALA A 31 5.78 -0.06 0.89
C ALA A 31 7.32 0.06 0.89
N HIS A 32 7.89 0.84 1.81
CA HIS A 32 9.35 0.95 1.94
C HIS A 32 9.99 -0.39 2.33
N LEU A 33 9.38 -1.14 3.25
CA LEU A 33 9.89 -2.44 3.67
C LEU A 33 9.89 -3.43 2.50
N PHE A 34 8.79 -3.54 1.77
CA PHE A 34 8.71 -4.39 0.57
C PHE A 34 9.75 -3.98 -0.47
N ALA A 35 9.89 -2.69 -0.75
CA ALA A 35 10.86 -2.20 -1.72
C ALA A 35 12.32 -2.48 -1.30
N LYS A 36 12.64 -2.33 -0.01
CA LYS A 36 13.96 -2.68 0.56
C LYS A 36 14.29 -4.17 0.39
N GLU A 37 13.28 -5.02 0.42
CA GLU A 37 13.40 -6.47 0.18
C GLU A 37 13.45 -6.83 -1.32
N GLY A 38 13.50 -5.82 -2.21
CA GLY A 38 13.59 -6.00 -3.66
C GLY A 38 12.23 -6.20 -4.36
N ALA A 39 11.12 -6.00 -3.65
CA ALA A 39 9.82 -6.00 -4.29
C ALA A 39 9.64 -4.74 -5.14
N LYS A 40 8.90 -4.90 -6.23
CA LYS A 40 8.44 -3.78 -7.06
C LYS A 40 7.05 -3.41 -6.58
N VAL A 41 6.85 -2.18 -6.18
CA VAL A 41 5.66 -1.79 -5.42
C VAL A 41 4.76 -0.85 -6.22
N VAL A 42 3.46 -1.04 -6.08
CA VAL A 42 2.43 -0.12 -6.57
C VAL A 42 1.82 0.55 -5.36
N ILE A 43 1.93 1.87 -5.28
CA ILE A 43 1.42 2.67 -4.16
C ILE A 43 0.12 3.34 -4.56
N THR A 44 -0.88 3.24 -3.69
CA THR A 44 -2.17 3.89 -3.88
C THR A 44 -2.60 4.61 -2.63
N ASP A 45 -3.09 5.82 -2.81
CA ASP A 45 -3.74 6.65 -1.80
C ASP A 45 -4.71 7.59 -2.52
N ILE A 46 -5.69 8.13 -1.80
CA ILE A 46 -6.57 9.18 -2.34
C ILE A 46 -5.80 10.48 -2.56
N ASP A 47 -4.74 10.72 -1.79
CA ASP A 47 -3.87 11.89 -1.90
C ASP A 47 -2.69 11.63 -2.86
N ALA A 48 -2.78 12.21 -4.06
CA ALA A 48 -1.76 12.08 -5.08
C ALA A 48 -0.37 12.56 -4.62
N LYS A 49 -0.28 13.59 -3.79
CA LYS A 49 1.02 14.11 -3.32
C LYS A 49 1.71 13.13 -2.39
N LYS A 50 0.94 12.44 -1.54
CA LYS A 50 1.48 11.37 -0.69
C LYS A 50 1.98 10.21 -1.54
N VAL A 51 1.22 9.80 -2.56
CA VAL A 51 1.65 8.75 -3.50
C VAL A 51 2.97 9.13 -4.18
N GLU A 52 3.05 10.33 -4.75
CA GLU A 52 4.24 10.83 -5.44
C GLU A 52 5.46 10.89 -4.53
N THR A 53 5.27 11.34 -3.28
CA THR A 53 6.33 11.41 -2.26
C THR A 53 6.90 10.03 -1.97
N VAL A 54 6.05 9.03 -1.72
CA VAL A 54 6.48 7.66 -1.41
C VAL A 54 7.20 7.02 -2.60
N VAL A 55 6.68 7.24 -3.82
CA VAL A 55 7.33 6.75 -5.04
C VAL A 55 8.72 7.35 -5.18
N ALA A 56 8.85 8.67 -5.03
CA ALA A 56 10.12 9.37 -5.16
C ALA A 56 11.16 8.88 -4.15
N GLU A 57 10.74 8.66 -2.90
CA GLU A 57 11.61 8.13 -1.86
C GLU A 57 12.08 6.71 -2.16
N ILE A 58 11.18 5.80 -2.54
CA ILE A 58 11.54 4.43 -2.87
C ILE A 58 12.53 4.38 -4.03
N VAL A 59 12.31 5.21 -5.06
CA VAL A 59 13.23 5.33 -6.20
C VAL A 59 14.59 5.91 -5.76
N ALA A 60 14.60 6.90 -4.87
CA ALA A 60 15.84 7.47 -4.34
C ALA A 60 16.68 6.44 -3.56
N PHE A 61 16.04 5.45 -2.94
CA PHE A 61 16.70 4.31 -2.30
C PHE A 61 17.01 3.13 -3.25
N GLY A 62 16.84 3.31 -4.56
CA GLY A 62 17.17 2.31 -5.59
C GLY A 62 16.10 1.24 -5.80
N GLY A 63 14.92 1.39 -5.20
CA GLY A 63 13.76 0.50 -5.43
C GLY A 63 12.98 0.85 -6.70
N GLU A 64 12.06 -0.03 -7.09
CA GLU A 64 11.13 0.20 -8.20
C GLU A 64 9.71 0.43 -7.66
N ALA A 65 9.12 1.59 -7.97
CA ALA A 65 7.79 1.96 -7.52
C ALA A 65 7.00 2.71 -8.60
N ILE A 66 5.68 2.54 -8.60
CA ILE A 66 4.74 3.39 -9.34
C ILE A 66 3.59 3.83 -8.44
N GLY A 67 3.01 4.99 -8.76
CA GLY A 67 1.86 5.53 -8.05
C GLY A 67 0.58 5.42 -8.86
N VAL A 68 -0.52 5.03 -8.20
CA VAL A 68 -1.88 5.13 -8.74
C VAL A 68 -2.76 5.81 -7.71
N ALA A 69 -2.94 7.12 -7.85
CA ALA A 69 -3.78 7.89 -6.95
C ALA A 69 -5.27 7.74 -7.27
N GLY A 70 -6.09 7.67 -6.23
CA GLY A 70 -7.55 7.66 -6.35
C GLY A 70 -8.25 7.07 -5.14
N ASP A 71 -9.57 7.23 -5.12
CA ASP A 71 -10.42 6.70 -4.07
C ASP A 71 -10.65 5.20 -4.27
N VAL A 72 -10.24 4.39 -3.30
CA VAL A 72 -10.46 2.93 -3.29
C VAL A 72 -11.94 2.55 -3.27
N ALA A 73 -12.82 3.45 -2.81
CA ALA A 73 -14.26 3.27 -2.82
C ALA A 73 -14.90 3.61 -4.18
N ALA A 74 -14.17 4.20 -5.14
CA ALA A 74 -14.69 4.47 -6.47
C ALA A 74 -14.86 3.18 -7.28
N ASP A 75 -15.93 3.11 -8.08
CA ASP A 75 -16.30 1.85 -8.74
C ASP A 75 -15.36 1.43 -9.85
N ASP A 76 -14.66 2.38 -10.48
CA ASP A 76 -13.66 2.17 -11.54
C ASP A 76 -12.25 1.89 -10.99
N PHE A 77 -11.99 2.20 -9.72
CA PHE A 77 -10.64 2.20 -9.18
C PHE A 77 -9.95 0.82 -9.17
N PRO A 78 -10.62 -0.30 -8.78
CA PRO A 78 -10.00 -1.63 -8.82
C PRO A 78 -9.50 -2.01 -10.22
N LYS A 79 -10.28 -1.69 -11.26
CA LYS A 79 -9.85 -1.94 -12.63
C LYS A 79 -8.64 -1.08 -13.02
N ARG A 80 -8.66 0.21 -12.66
CA ARG A 80 -7.55 1.12 -12.97
C ARG A 80 -6.22 0.71 -12.34
N ILE A 81 -6.22 0.35 -11.06
CA ILE A 81 -4.98 -0.09 -10.38
C ILE A 81 -4.45 -1.40 -10.98
N VAL A 82 -5.33 -2.35 -11.29
CA VAL A 82 -4.94 -3.62 -11.93
C VAL A 82 -4.39 -3.37 -13.33
N ASP A 83 -5.07 -2.57 -14.15
CA ASP A 83 -4.63 -2.25 -15.51
C ASP A 83 -3.26 -1.54 -15.51
N ALA A 84 -3.06 -0.56 -14.62
CA ALA A 84 -1.78 0.12 -14.45
C ALA A 84 -0.66 -0.85 -14.02
N THR A 85 -0.98 -1.77 -13.11
CA THR A 85 -0.05 -2.81 -12.65
C THR A 85 0.31 -3.76 -13.78
N VAL A 86 -0.68 -4.32 -14.49
CA VAL A 86 -0.51 -5.24 -15.62
C VAL A 86 0.29 -4.58 -16.75
N HIS A 87 0.07 -3.30 -17.02
CA HIS A 87 0.88 -2.56 -17.97
C HIS A 87 2.37 -2.59 -17.58
N ARG A 88 2.71 -2.41 -16.30
CA ARG A 88 4.10 -2.56 -15.81
C ARG A 88 4.62 -3.99 -15.85
N LEU A 89 3.76 -4.98 -15.60
CA LEU A 89 4.13 -6.39 -15.70
C LEU A 89 4.53 -6.78 -17.13
N THR A 90 3.87 -6.20 -18.14
CA THR A 90 3.95 -6.62 -19.55
C THR A 90 4.80 -5.70 -20.44
N CYS A 91 5.07 -4.46 -20.02
CA CYS A 91 5.76 -3.47 -20.85
C CYS A 91 7.15 -3.96 -21.31
N VAL A 92 7.41 -3.84 -22.60
CA VAL A 92 8.69 -4.20 -23.23
C VAL A 92 9.73 -3.08 -23.19
N PHE A 93 9.29 -1.84 -22.98
CA PHE A 93 10.17 -0.67 -22.92
C PHE A 93 10.76 -0.42 -21.52
N TYR A 94 10.20 -1.06 -20.49
CA TYR A 94 10.70 -1.04 -19.12
C TYR A 94 11.04 -2.47 -18.66
N SER A 95 11.74 -2.60 -17.53
CA SER A 95 11.93 -3.90 -16.88
C SER A 95 10.58 -4.56 -16.61
N LYS A 96 10.33 -5.77 -17.11
CA LYS A 96 9.10 -6.51 -16.82
C LYS A 96 9.03 -6.86 -15.33
N TRP A 97 7.93 -6.49 -14.67
CA TRP A 97 7.73 -6.72 -13.24
C TRP A 97 7.24 -8.15 -12.92
N GLY A 98 6.82 -8.93 -13.93
CA GLY A 98 6.41 -10.32 -13.75
C GLY A 98 4.93 -10.48 -13.41
N LYS A 99 4.60 -10.78 -12.16
CA LYS A 99 3.22 -11.04 -11.68
C LYS A 99 2.93 -10.32 -10.37
N ILE A 100 1.65 -10.16 -10.02
CA ILE A 100 1.23 -9.71 -8.69
C ILE A 100 1.41 -10.88 -7.71
N ASN A 101 2.13 -10.65 -6.61
CA ASN A 101 2.36 -11.66 -5.57
C ASN A 101 1.62 -11.35 -4.27
N HIS A 102 1.46 -10.07 -3.96
CA HIS A 102 0.88 -9.59 -2.70
C HIS A 102 -0.02 -8.40 -2.97
N ILE A 103 -1.14 -8.34 -2.25
CA ILE A 103 -2.03 -7.18 -2.17
C ILE A 103 -2.13 -6.81 -0.70
N VAL A 104 -1.93 -5.53 -0.39
CA VAL A 104 -1.99 -5.01 0.97
C VAL A 104 -3.20 -4.08 1.08
N ASN A 105 -4.31 -4.63 1.55
CA ASN A 105 -5.55 -3.90 1.79
C ASN A 105 -5.46 -3.07 3.08
N ASN A 106 -4.73 -1.94 3.02
CA ASN A 106 -4.45 -1.08 4.17
C ASN A 106 -5.39 0.13 4.28
N ALA A 107 -6.02 0.57 3.18
CA ALA A 107 -6.83 1.79 3.18
C ALA A 107 -7.98 1.70 4.21
N GLY A 108 -8.07 2.71 5.09
CA GLY A 108 -9.03 2.72 6.17
C GLY A 108 -8.87 3.97 7.06
N PHE A 109 -9.90 4.22 7.85
CA PHE A 109 -9.97 5.31 8.83
C PHE A 109 -10.95 4.91 9.93
N THR A 110 -10.90 5.59 11.07
CA THR A 110 -11.83 5.36 12.18
C THR A 110 -12.95 6.40 12.18
N TYR A 111 -14.15 5.98 12.59
CA TYR A 111 -15.26 6.87 12.90
C TYR A 111 -15.84 6.45 14.25
N ASP A 112 -15.50 7.21 15.29
CA ASP A 112 -15.76 6.78 16.66
C ASP A 112 -17.17 7.20 17.11
N LYS A 113 -18.10 6.25 17.09
CA LYS A 113 -19.47 6.37 17.64
C LYS A 113 -19.95 5.06 18.25
N MET A 114 -20.88 5.17 19.17
CA MET A 114 -21.65 4.01 19.64
C MET A 114 -22.57 3.54 18.53
N LEU A 115 -22.79 2.22 18.42
CA LEU A 115 -23.56 1.58 17.34
C LEU A 115 -24.91 2.27 17.06
N HIS A 116 -25.69 2.59 18.11
CA HIS A 116 -27.02 3.18 17.98
C HIS A 116 -27.01 4.70 17.68
N THR A 117 -25.84 5.32 17.64
CA THR A 117 -25.64 6.74 17.29
C THR A 117 -24.79 6.92 16.04
N MET A 118 -24.45 5.82 15.37
CA MET A 118 -23.71 5.84 14.12
C MET A 118 -24.64 6.37 13.02
N PRO A 119 -24.28 7.45 12.33
CA PRO A 119 -25.00 7.88 11.12
C PRO A 119 -24.90 6.82 10.02
N ASP A 120 -25.97 6.62 9.25
CA ASP A 120 -26.00 5.62 8.17
C ASP A 120 -24.93 5.91 7.11
N ASP A 121 -24.70 7.17 6.76
CA ASP A 121 -23.67 7.58 5.81
C ASP A 121 -22.26 7.25 6.29
N ALA A 122 -21.99 7.40 7.60
CA ALA A 122 -20.72 7.01 8.22
C ALA A 122 -20.52 5.49 8.20
N TYR A 123 -21.57 4.72 8.50
CA TYR A 123 -21.53 3.26 8.40
C TYR A 123 -21.27 2.80 6.96
N ASP A 124 -21.98 3.38 6.00
CA ASP A 124 -21.87 3.04 4.59
C ASP A 124 -20.47 3.29 4.05
N ILE A 125 -19.87 4.45 4.37
CA ILE A 125 -18.51 4.75 3.90
C ILE A 125 -17.46 3.83 4.54
N ILE A 126 -17.61 3.46 5.82
CA ILE A 126 -16.74 2.49 6.48
C ILE A 126 -16.84 1.14 5.77
N MET A 127 -18.06 0.63 5.53
CA MET A 127 -18.25 -0.64 4.83
C MET A 127 -17.71 -0.59 3.41
N LYS A 128 -17.87 0.54 2.73
CA LYS A 128 -17.38 0.73 1.37
C LYS A 128 -15.85 0.67 1.28
N VAL A 129 -15.15 1.33 2.21
CA VAL A 129 -13.68 1.40 2.23
C VAL A 129 -13.04 0.15 2.85
N HIS A 130 -13.54 -0.32 3.99
CA HIS A 130 -12.88 -1.37 4.79
C HIS A 130 -13.24 -2.79 4.33
N VAL A 131 -14.39 -2.97 3.67
CA VAL A 131 -14.89 -4.30 3.30
C VAL A 131 -15.07 -4.43 1.80
N ARG A 132 -15.87 -3.55 1.18
CA ARG A 132 -16.20 -3.67 -0.24
C ARG A 132 -14.98 -3.43 -1.14
N ALA A 133 -14.17 -2.42 -0.85
CA ALA A 133 -12.98 -2.14 -1.67
C ALA A 133 -11.98 -3.31 -1.66
N PRO A 134 -11.56 -3.86 -0.50
CA PRO A 134 -10.74 -5.07 -0.44
C PRO A 134 -11.31 -6.29 -1.16
N PHE A 135 -12.64 -6.48 -1.14
CA PHE A 135 -13.30 -7.59 -1.84
C PHE A 135 -13.25 -7.47 -3.36
N ARG A 136 -13.18 -6.24 -3.89
CA ARG A 136 -13.22 -5.97 -5.34
C ARG A 136 -11.84 -5.90 -6.00
N LEU A 137 -10.78 -5.98 -5.20
CA LEU A 137 -9.37 -5.94 -5.59
C LEU A 137 -8.82 -7.36 -5.76
#